data_AF-X1I212-F1
#
_entry.id   AF-X1I212-F1
#
_cell.length_a   1.000
_cell.length_b   1.000
_cell.length_c   1.000
_cell.angle_alpha   90.00
_cell.angle_beta   90.00
_cell.angle_gamma   90.00
#
_symmetry.space_group_name_H-M   'P 1'
#
loop_
_entity.id
_entity.type
_entity.pdbx_description
1 polymer ?
#
loop_
_entity_poly.entity_id
_entity_poly.type
_entity_poly.pdbx_seq_one_letter_code
_entity_poly.pdbx_strand_id
1 'polypeptide(L)'
;MGIKDKATYAEHYWAMQVEAASLADEQIEDAFAPYFAGILSEIPYLEDVSPRMQYLIKSLAEPPSAGFGGFALGVGVEMVDETLHSLLSPAMKMMSRKINRKAKETWLTSQQVNTLFQQGKITEELWDLTITSEGYEDVLGKFLYKAQQPYPSIPELVTYSRYHGDADAPWTEIQKWFDVDARDWPVWKWLGMQRLSTLDVQTLRRRGLVDDVELFDHLAKIGWSAKDRPLISELGWLIPNPML
;
A
#
# COMPACT_ATOMS: atom_id res chain seq x y z
N MET A 1 -28.88 -45.35 -27.79
CA MET A 1 -30.25 -45.29 -28.34
C MET A 1 -31.20 -45.47 -27.17
N GLY A 2 -32.18 -44.59 -27.00
CA GLY A 2 -33.11 -44.63 -25.87
C GLY A 2 -33.88 -43.32 -25.65
N ILE A 3 -33.37 -42.18 -26.15
CA ILE A 3 -34.07 -40.88 -26.06
C ILE A 3 -34.82 -40.55 -27.37
N LYS A 4 -34.21 -40.82 -28.53
CA LYS A 4 -34.79 -40.50 -29.85
C LYS A 4 -35.77 -41.57 -30.37
N ASP A 5 -35.48 -42.84 -30.14
CA ASP A 5 -36.36 -43.97 -30.46
C ASP A 5 -36.66 -44.73 -29.17
N LYS A 6 -37.90 -44.61 -28.69
CA LYS A 6 -38.39 -45.12 -27.41
C LYS A 6 -39.02 -46.50 -27.66
N ALA A 7 -38.29 -47.61 -27.46
CA ALA A 7 -38.79 -48.96 -27.74
C ALA A 7 -39.32 -49.66 -26.48
N THR A 8 -38.79 -49.30 -25.31
CA THR A 8 -39.15 -49.89 -24.01
C THR A 8 -39.71 -48.86 -23.04
N TYR A 9 -40.48 -49.30 -22.05
CA TYR A 9 -41.01 -48.42 -21.00
C TYR A 9 -39.91 -47.71 -20.20
N ALA A 10 -38.78 -48.39 -19.96
CA ALA A 10 -37.63 -47.80 -19.29
C ALA A 10 -36.97 -46.68 -20.11
N GLU A 11 -36.84 -46.86 -21.43
CA GLU A 11 -36.35 -45.82 -22.35
C GLU A 11 -37.33 -44.63 -22.43
N HIS A 12 -38.63 -44.90 -22.46
CA HIS A 12 -39.64 -43.85 -22.41
C HIS A 12 -39.58 -43.06 -21.10
N TYR A 13 -39.51 -43.73 -19.96
CA TYR A 13 -39.40 -43.08 -18.65
C TYR A 13 -38.12 -42.25 -18.53
N TRP A 14 -36.99 -42.79 -18.99
CA TRP A 14 -35.72 -42.07 -19.02
C TRP A 14 -35.76 -40.85 -19.96
N ALA A 15 -36.33 -40.99 -21.15
CA ALA A 15 -36.49 -39.88 -22.09
C ALA A 15 -37.37 -38.77 -21.52
N MET A 16 -38.47 -39.12 -20.84
CA MET A 16 -39.32 -38.14 -20.16
C MET A 16 -38.61 -37.43 -19.00
N GLN A 17 -37.72 -38.12 -18.28
CA GLN A 17 -36.90 -37.48 -17.24
C GLN A 17 -35.89 -36.48 -17.84
N VAL A 18 -35.27 -36.80 -18.97
CA VAL A 18 -34.36 -35.90 -19.68
C VAL A 18 -35.10 -34.70 -20.27
N GLU A 19 -36.29 -34.93 -20.85
CA GLU A 19 -37.16 -33.85 -21.35
C GLU A 19 -37.62 -32.94 -20.19
N ALA A 20 -37.97 -33.50 -19.03
CA ALA A 20 -38.33 -32.73 -17.85
C ALA A 20 -37.15 -31.90 -17.30
N ALA A 21 -35.93 -32.44 -17.32
CA ALA A 21 -34.73 -31.70 -16.94
C ALA A 21 -34.44 -30.53 -17.91
N SER A 22 -34.54 -30.77 -19.22
CA SER A 22 -34.39 -29.73 -20.23
C SER A 22 -35.42 -28.61 -20.07
N LEU A 23 -36.68 -28.95 -19.77
CA LEU A 23 -37.74 -27.98 -19.50
C LEU A 23 -37.49 -27.19 -18.21
N ALA A 24 -36.94 -27.82 -17.18
CA ALA A 24 -36.57 -27.14 -15.95
C ALA A 24 -35.43 -26.16 -16.17
N ASP A 25 -34.40 -26.54 -16.95
CA ASP A 25 -33.29 -25.66 -17.30
C ASP A 25 -33.74 -24.48 -18.17
N GLU A 26 -34.63 -24.71 -19.15
CA GLU A 26 -35.23 -23.67 -19.98
C GLU A 26 -36.07 -22.69 -19.14
N GLN A 27 -36.84 -23.19 -18.16
CA GLN A 27 -37.60 -22.33 -17.24
C GLN A 27 -36.71 -21.49 -16.32
N ILE A 28 -35.58 -22.04 -15.87
CA ILE A 28 -34.59 -21.30 -15.08
C ILE A 28 -33.96 -20.21 -15.96
N GLU A 29 -33.55 -20.57 -17.18
CA GLU A 29 -32.96 -19.61 -18.12
C GLU A 29 -33.94 -18.52 -18.51
N ASP A 30 -35.19 -18.83 -18.83
CA ASP A 30 -36.24 -17.85 -19.11
C ASP A 30 -36.53 -16.94 -17.92
N ALA A 31 -36.44 -17.46 -16.69
CA ALA A 31 -36.65 -16.68 -15.48
C ALA A 31 -35.49 -15.70 -15.21
N PHE A 32 -34.25 -16.09 -15.51
CA PHE A 32 -33.05 -15.30 -15.21
C PHE A 32 -32.58 -14.43 -16.39
N ALA A 33 -32.84 -14.83 -17.63
CA ALA A 33 -32.42 -14.12 -18.85
C ALA A 33 -32.86 -12.65 -18.87
N PRO A 34 -34.09 -12.27 -18.44
CA PRO A 34 -34.48 -10.86 -18.37
C PRO A 34 -33.62 -10.04 -17.40
N TYR A 35 -33.15 -10.63 -16.29
CA TYR A 35 -32.29 -9.95 -15.32
C TYR A 35 -30.87 -9.79 -15.86
N PHE A 36 -30.32 -10.82 -16.51
CA PHE A 36 -29.03 -10.72 -17.19
C PHE A 36 -29.08 -9.77 -18.38
N ALA A 37 -30.11 -9.81 -19.20
CA ALA A 37 -30.32 -8.88 -20.29
C ALA A 37 -30.40 -7.44 -19.79
N GLY A 38 -31.13 -7.18 -18.69
CA GLY A 38 -31.15 -5.88 -18.02
C GLY A 38 -29.75 -5.41 -17.64
N ILE A 39 -29.04 -6.17 -16.82
CA ILE A 39 -27.70 -5.81 -16.30
C ILE A 39 -26.66 -5.68 -17.42
N LEU A 40 -26.68 -6.59 -18.41
CA LEU A 40 -25.70 -6.62 -19.50
C LEU A 40 -26.00 -5.56 -20.57
N SER A 41 -27.27 -5.17 -20.76
CA SER A 41 -27.66 -4.07 -21.67
C SER A 41 -27.26 -2.70 -21.12
N GLU A 42 -27.10 -2.59 -19.81
CA GLU A 42 -26.65 -1.37 -19.12
C GLU A 42 -25.12 -1.19 -19.15
N ILE A 43 -24.35 -2.17 -19.66
CA ILE A 43 -22.89 -2.04 -19.80
C ILE A 43 -22.58 -0.92 -20.80
N PRO A 44 -22.08 0.24 -20.35
CA PRO A 44 -21.80 1.34 -21.23
C PRO A 44 -20.56 1.02 -22.07
N TYR A 45 -20.56 1.41 -23.35
CA TYR A 45 -19.43 1.25 -24.27
C TYR A 45 -19.14 -0.19 -24.74
N LEU A 46 -20.15 -1.06 -24.80
CA LEU A 46 -19.99 -2.43 -25.31
C LEU A 46 -19.40 -2.45 -26.74
N GLU A 47 -19.67 -1.41 -27.53
CA GLU A 47 -19.13 -1.21 -28.88
C GLU A 47 -17.59 -1.08 -28.94
N ASP A 48 -16.92 -0.74 -27.83
CA ASP A 48 -15.46 -0.62 -27.77
C ASP A 48 -14.75 -1.97 -27.54
N VAL A 49 -15.50 -3.00 -27.15
CA VAL A 49 -14.95 -4.34 -26.91
C VAL A 49 -14.84 -5.11 -28.23
N SER A 50 -13.92 -6.06 -28.35
CA SER A 50 -13.76 -6.84 -29.60
C SER A 50 -15.09 -7.50 -30.04
N PRO A 51 -15.36 -7.62 -31.35
CA PRO A 51 -16.62 -8.18 -31.85
C PRO A 51 -16.95 -9.59 -31.32
N ARG A 52 -15.93 -10.43 -31.07
CA ARG A 52 -16.12 -11.77 -30.47
C ARG A 52 -16.64 -11.70 -29.03
N MET A 53 -16.21 -10.69 -28.27
CA MET A 53 -16.64 -10.53 -26.89
C MET A 53 -18.04 -9.92 -26.80
N GLN A 54 -18.37 -9.00 -27.70
CA GLN A 54 -19.74 -8.52 -27.85
C GLN A 54 -20.70 -9.67 -28.18
N TYR A 55 -20.28 -10.61 -29.03
CA TYR A 55 -21.07 -11.81 -29.33
C TYR A 55 -21.26 -12.70 -28.09
N LEU A 56 -20.19 -12.96 -27.32
CA LEU A 56 -20.30 -13.74 -26.08
C LEU A 56 -21.24 -13.09 -25.07
N ILE A 57 -21.12 -11.77 -24.84
CA ILE A 57 -21.99 -11.03 -23.90
C ILE A 57 -23.46 -11.07 -24.37
N LYS A 58 -23.70 -10.95 -25.68
CA LYS A 58 -25.05 -11.09 -26.26
C LYS A 58 -25.60 -12.50 -26.11
N SER A 59 -24.78 -13.53 -26.31
CA SER A 59 -25.16 -14.93 -26.10
C SER A 59 -25.40 -15.29 -24.64
N LEU A 60 -24.85 -14.53 -23.68
CA LEU A 60 -25.16 -14.67 -22.26
C LEU A 60 -26.45 -13.92 -21.86
N ALA A 61 -26.73 -12.79 -22.52
CA ALA A 61 -27.99 -12.06 -22.36
C ALA A 61 -29.18 -12.77 -23.02
N GLU A 62 -28.93 -13.46 -24.14
CA GLU A 62 -29.90 -14.27 -24.87
C GLU A 62 -29.30 -15.66 -25.13
N PRO A 63 -29.48 -16.61 -24.19
CA PRO A 63 -28.98 -17.98 -24.32
C PRO A 63 -29.55 -18.66 -25.57
N PRO A 64 -28.71 -19.24 -26.46
CA PRO A 64 -29.18 -19.84 -27.70
C PRO A 64 -29.87 -21.21 -27.56
N SER A 65 -29.79 -21.84 -26.38
CA SER A 65 -30.40 -23.16 -26.14
C SER A 65 -30.56 -23.46 -24.65
N ALA A 66 -31.60 -24.22 -24.30
CA ALA A 66 -31.82 -24.74 -22.94
C ALA A 66 -30.58 -25.46 -22.38
N GLY A 67 -30.16 -25.07 -21.18
CA GLY A 67 -28.99 -25.61 -20.49
C GLY A 67 -27.68 -24.92 -20.89
N PHE A 68 -27.68 -23.90 -21.76
CA PHE A 68 -26.49 -23.11 -22.08
C PHE A 68 -26.01 -22.29 -20.89
N GLY A 69 -26.93 -21.70 -20.13
CA GLY A 69 -26.64 -21.02 -18.87
C GLY A 69 -26.09 -22.01 -17.83
N GLY A 70 -26.69 -23.18 -17.71
CA GLY A 70 -26.20 -24.27 -16.85
C GLY A 70 -24.84 -24.83 -17.26
N PHE A 71 -24.55 -24.95 -18.56
CA PHE A 71 -23.26 -25.38 -19.10
C PHE A 71 -22.17 -24.31 -18.93
N ALA A 72 -22.51 -23.05 -19.22
CA ALA A 72 -21.63 -21.90 -19.04
C ALA A 72 -21.27 -21.68 -17.56
N LEU A 73 -22.22 -21.95 -16.65
CA LEU A 73 -22.02 -21.89 -15.20
C LEU A 73 -21.42 -23.18 -14.60
N GLY A 74 -21.64 -24.34 -15.22
CA GLY A 74 -21.39 -25.65 -14.61
C GLY A 74 -20.13 -26.41 -15.05
N VAL A 75 -19.57 -26.15 -16.24
CA VAL A 75 -18.48 -26.99 -16.80
C VAL A 75 -17.05 -26.47 -16.55
N GLY A 76 -16.83 -25.31 -15.90
CA GLY A 76 -15.47 -24.76 -15.80
C GLY A 76 -15.19 -23.69 -14.74
N VAL A 77 -15.79 -23.81 -13.55
CA VAL A 77 -15.84 -22.73 -12.54
C VAL A 77 -14.47 -22.17 -12.08
N GLU A 78 -13.35 -22.90 -12.23
CA GLU A 78 -12.01 -22.35 -11.85
C GLU A 78 -11.11 -22.05 -13.06
N MET A 79 -10.89 -22.99 -13.98
CA MET A 79 -9.98 -22.77 -15.13
C MET A 79 -10.55 -21.80 -16.18
N VAL A 80 -11.87 -21.81 -16.40
CA VAL A 80 -12.52 -20.91 -17.36
C VAL A 80 -12.76 -19.54 -16.72
N ASP A 81 -13.02 -19.47 -15.41
CA ASP A 81 -13.09 -18.19 -14.69
C ASP A 81 -11.76 -17.44 -14.72
N GLU A 82 -10.63 -18.10 -14.44
CA GLU A 82 -9.33 -17.44 -14.46
C GLU A 82 -8.89 -17.04 -15.89
N THR A 83 -9.23 -17.86 -16.90
CA THR A 83 -8.95 -17.56 -18.31
C THR A 83 -9.86 -16.46 -18.86
N LEU A 84 -11.17 -16.50 -18.56
CA LEU A 84 -12.11 -15.43 -18.92
C LEU A 84 -11.77 -14.14 -18.19
N HIS A 85 -11.50 -14.19 -16.88
CA HIS A 85 -11.08 -13.05 -16.10
C HIS A 85 -9.80 -12.43 -16.65
N SER A 86 -8.81 -13.24 -17.04
CA SER A 86 -7.57 -12.78 -17.69
C SER A 86 -7.83 -12.16 -19.07
N LEU A 87 -8.72 -12.75 -19.88
CA LEU A 87 -9.07 -12.25 -21.21
C LEU A 87 -9.95 -10.98 -21.15
N LEU A 88 -10.82 -10.87 -20.15
CA LEU A 88 -11.76 -9.76 -19.96
C LEU A 88 -11.16 -8.61 -19.18
N SER A 89 -10.20 -8.87 -18.28
CA SER A 89 -9.55 -7.86 -17.44
C SER A 89 -9.02 -6.66 -18.23
N PRO A 90 -8.32 -6.82 -19.37
CA PRO A 90 -7.89 -5.69 -20.18
C PRO A 90 -9.05 -4.84 -20.70
N ALA A 91 -10.12 -5.47 -21.19
CA ALA A 91 -11.31 -4.79 -21.69
C ALA A 91 -12.04 -4.03 -20.56
N MET A 92 -12.23 -4.67 -19.41
CA MET A 92 -12.81 -4.04 -18.22
C MET A 92 -11.96 -2.87 -17.71
N LYS A 93 -10.62 -2.99 -17.73
CA LYS A 93 -9.70 -1.89 -17.40
C LYS A 93 -9.82 -0.73 -18.39
N MET A 94 -9.96 -1.02 -19.69
CA MET A 94 -10.17 0.03 -20.71
C MET A 94 -11.50 0.75 -20.53
N MET A 95 -12.58 -0.01 -20.28
CA MET A 95 -13.90 0.54 -20.00
C MET A 95 -13.89 1.40 -18.74
N SER A 96 -13.31 0.90 -17.63
CA SER A 96 -13.11 1.65 -16.38
C SER A 96 -12.32 2.94 -16.61
N ARG A 97 -11.24 2.90 -17.40
CA ARG A 97 -10.48 4.11 -17.77
C ARG A 97 -11.31 5.10 -18.58
N LYS A 98 -12.14 4.65 -19.53
CA LYS A 98 -12.99 5.52 -20.36
C LYS A 98 -14.09 6.18 -19.51
N ILE A 99 -14.70 5.43 -18.60
CA ILE A 99 -15.64 5.94 -17.59
C ILE A 99 -14.95 6.97 -16.71
N ASN A 100 -13.81 6.63 -16.09
CA ASN A 100 -13.06 7.53 -15.21
C ASN A 100 -12.60 8.81 -15.92
N ARG A 101 -12.23 8.75 -17.21
CA ARG A 101 -11.87 9.94 -17.99
C ARG A 101 -13.02 10.92 -18.16
N LYS A 102 -14.25 10.42 -18.34
CA LYS A 102 -15.45 11.25 -18.50
C LYS A 102 -15.96 11.75 -17.16
N ALA A 103 -16.08 10.86 -16.18
CA ALA A 103 -16.63 11.16 -14.86
C ALA A 103 -15.63 11.94 -14.00
N LYS A 104 -14.32 11.84 -14.29
CA LYS A 104 -13.21 12.41 -13.50
C LYS A 104 -13.24 11.96 -12.03
N GLU A 105 -13.68 10.72 -11.80
CA GLU A 105 -13.83 10.08 -10.49
C GLU A 105 -12.51 9.76 -9.79
N THR A 106 -11.35 10.05 -10.40
CA THR A 106 -10.07 9.86 -9.73
C THR A 106 -9.71 11.11 -8.94
N TRP A 107 -9.98 11.06 -7.65
CA TRP A 107 -9.62 12.10 -6.69
C TRP A 107 -8.20 11.89 -6.16
N LEU A 108 -7.60 12.96 -5.64
CA LEU A 108 -6.36 12.85 -4.88
C LEU A 108 -6.62 12.09 -3.58
N THR A 109 -5.62 11.35 -3.09
CA THR A 109 -5.78 10.68 -1.79
C THR A 109 -5.62 11.66 -0.62
N SER A 110 -6.18 11.34 0.55
CA SER A 110 -5.99 12.13 1.79
C SER A 110 -4.50 12.42 2.07
N GLN A 111 -3.61 11.45 1.83
CA GLN A 111 -2.17 11.64 2.01
C GLN A 111 -1.58 12.67 1.02
N GLN A 112 -1.99 12.62 -0.26
CA GLN A 112 -1.54 13.56 -1.27
C GLN A 112 -2.06 14.97 -0.98
N VAL A 113 -3.33 15.07 -0.61
CA VAL A 113 -4.00 16.33 -0.28
C VAL A 113 -3.42 16.95 0.99
N ASN A 114 -3.15 16.16 2.04
CA ASN A 114 -2.47 16.64 3.24
C ASN A 114 -1.09 17.23 2.91
N THR A 115 -0.30 16.55 2.07
CA THR A 115 1.02 17.04 1.64
C THR A 115 0.90 18.38 0.91
N LEU A 116 -0.02 18.48 -0.05
CA LEU A 116 -0.25 19.70 -0.83
C LEU A 116 -0.76 20.85 0.05
N PHE A 117 -1.63 20.54 1.02
CA PHE A 117 -2.17 21.52 1.95
C PHE A 117 -1.10 22.05 2.89
N GLN A 118 -0.24 21.18 3.46
CA GLN A 118 0.92 21.59 4.27
C GLN A 118 1.86 22.53 3.50
N GLN A 119 2.00 22.34 2.19
CA GLN A 119 2.84 23.17 1.31
C GLN A 119 2.14 24.44 0.80
N GLY A 120 0.89 24.69 1.22
CA GLY A 120 0.10 25.85 0.77
C GLY A 120 -0.24 25.83 -0.72
N LYS A 121 -0.32 24.65 -1.33
CA LYS A 121 -0.57 24.49 -2.79
C LYS A 121 -2.05 24.37 -3.15
N ILE A 122 -2.89 24.09 -2.16
CA ILE A 122 -4.34 23.94 -2.30
C ILE A 122 -5.07 24.72 -1.21
N THR A 123 -6.35 24.98 -1.43
CA THR A 123 -7.23 25.65 -0.47
C THR A 123 -7.73 24.66 0.59
N GLU A 124 -8.17 25.20 1.73
CA GLU A 124 -8.84 24.41 2.78
C GLU A 124 -10.13 23.76 2.26
N GLU A 125 -10.87 24.44 1.39
CA GLU A 125 -12.09 23.89 0.76
C GLU A 125 -11.81 22.62 -0.05
N LEU A 126 -10.72 22.61 -0.84
CA LEU A 126 -10.35 21.41 -1.61
C LEU A 126 -9.83 20.30 -0.69
N TRP A 127 -9.16 20.67 0.40
CA TRP A 127 -8.69 19.73 1.41
C TRP A 127 -9.88 19.04 2.09
N ASP A 128 -10.82 19.81 2.61
CA ASP A 128 -12.00 19.35 3.33
C ASP A 128 -12.87 18.45 2.44
N LEU A 129 -13.18 18.91 1.23
CA LEU A 129 -13.94 18.14 0.24
C LEU A 129 -13.33 16.76 -0.02
N THR A 130 -12.00 16.67 -0.13
CA THR A 130 -11.34 15.38 -0.39
C THR A 130 -11.37 14.48 0.84
N ILE A 131 -11.09 15.02 2.02
CA ILE A 131 -11.12 14.28 3.28
C ILE A 131 -12.52 13.71 3.55
N THR A 132 -13.57 14.51 3.36
CA THR A 132 -14.96 14.05 3.49
C THR A 132 -15.32 13.05 2.39
N SER A 133 -14.82 13.22 1.16
CA SER A 133 -15.08 12.26 0.07
C SER A 133 -14.47 10.87 0.31
N GLU A 134 -13.35 10.80 1.03
CA GLU A 134 -12.76 9.53 1.47
C GLU A 134 -13.48 8.91 2.68
N GLY A 135 -14.48 9.60 3.24
CA GLY A 135 -15.30 9.12 4.35
C GLY A 135 -14.69 9.35 5.74
N TYR A 136 -13.67 10.20 5.85
CA TYR A 136 -13.17 10.61 7.18
C TYR A 136 -14.17 11.57 7.84
N GLU A 137 -14.40 11.35 9.13
CA GLU A 137 -14.96 12.38 10.00
C GLU A 137 -13.95 13.55 10.13
N ASP A 138 -14.43 14.80 10.17
CA ASP A 138 -13.60 16.01 10.20
C ASP A 138 -12.46 15.95 11.24
N VAL A 139 -12.77 15.39 12.42
CA VAL A 139 -11.80 15.25 13.52
C VAL A 139 -10.72 14.22 13.17
N LEU A 140 -11.10 13.09 12.58
CA LEU A 140 -10.17 12.04 12.16
C LEU A 140 -9.31 12.51 10.99
N GLY A 141 -9.88 13.25 10.05
CA GLY A 141 -9.14 13.89 8.96
C GLY A 141 -8.08 14.87 9.48
N LYS A 142 -8.42 15.68 10.48
CA LYS A 142 -7.46 16.57 11.16
C LYS A 142 -6.36 15.81 11.89
N PHE A 143 -6.66 14.69 12.53
CA PHE A 143 -5.64 13.85 13.16
C PHE A 143 -4.72 13.18 12.13
N LEU A 144 -5.27 12.69 11.02
CA LEU A 144 -4.47 12.15 9.91
C LEU A 144 -3.53 13.22 9.35
N TYR A 145 -4.04 14.43 9.15
CA TYR A 145 -3.24 15.57 8.71
C TYR A 145 -2.08 15.86 9.68
N LYS A 146 -2.34 15.92 10.98
CA LYS A 146 -1.32 16.14 12.02
C LYS A 146 -0.30 15.01 12.08
N ALA A 147 -0.73 13.76 11.95
CA ALA A 147 0.16 12.60 11.95
C ALA A 147 1.13 12.57 10.76
N GLN A 148 0.75 13.21 9.64
CA GLN A 148 1.58 13.33 8.45
C GLN A 148 2.45 14.59 8.43
N GLN A 149 2.33 15.48 9.43
CA GLN A 149 3.25 16.61 9.54
C GLN A 149 4.64 16.10 9.95
N PRO A 150 5.72 16.68 9.39
CA PRO A 150 7.06 16.38 9.86
C PRO A 150 7.16 16.67 11.37
N TYR A 151 7.45 15.64 12.15
CA TYR A 151 7.70 15.77 13.58
C TYR A 151 9.20 15.69 13.85
N PRO A 152 9.77 16.51 14.77
CA PRO A 152 11.17 16.42 15.10
C PRO A 152 11.56 15.02 15.59
N SER A 153 12.76 14.59 15.26
CA SER A 153 13.27 13.30 15.75
C SER A 153 13.53 13.35 17.26
N ILE A 154 13.46 12.21 17.93
CA ILE A 154 13.69 12.14 19.39
C ILE A 154 15.04 12.75 19.80
N PRO A 155 16.18 12.51 19.12
CA PRO A 155 17.45 13.15 19.45
C PRO A 155 17.43 14.69 19.34
N GLU A 156 16.69 15.24 18.38
CA GLU A 156 16.49 16.70 18.25
C GLU A 156 15.66 17.24 19.41
N LEU A 157 14.61 16.51 19.82
CA LEU A 157 13.81 16.85 20.99
C LEU A 157 14.62 16.77 22.29
N VAL A 158 15.51 15.77 22.43
CA VAL A 158 16.46 15.68 23.54
C VAL A 158 17.37 16.91 23.56
N THR A 159 17.91 17.30 22.40
CA THR A 159 18.78 18.48 22.28
C THR A 159 18.03 19.76 22.64
N TYR A 160 16.83 19.95 22.08
CA TYR A 160 15.93 21.06 22.40
C TYR A 160 15.67 21.14 23.91
N SER A 161 15.37 20.00 24.52
CA SER A 161 15.09 19.86 25.96
C SER A 161 16.28 20.26 26.84
N ARG A 162 17.51 20.03 26.40
CA ARG A 162 18.71 20.49 27.12
C ARG A 162 18.89 22.00 27.09
N TYR A 163 18.45 22.66 26.01
CA TYR A 163 18.51 24.12 25.90
C TYR A 163 17.38 24.85 26.64
N HIS A 164 16.23 24.19 26.81
CA HIS A 164 15.02 24.82 27.38
C HIS A 164 14.66 24.32 28.78
N GLY A 165 15.33 23.26 29.26
CA GLY A 165 15.16 22.68 30.60
C GLY A 165 16.51 22.46 31.31
N ASP A 166 16.59 21.40 32.10
CA ASP A 166 17.85 20.99 32.73
C ASP A 166 18.74 20.25 31.70
N ALA A 167 19.91 20.82 31.43
CA ALA A 167 20.87 20.27 30.48
C ALA A 167 21.35 18.86 30.86
N ASP A 168 21.48 18.53 32.14
CA ASP A 168 21.98 17.23 32.61
C ASP A 168 20.85 16.21 32.83
N ALA A 169 19.62 16.71 33.06
CA ALA A 169 18.42 15.92 33.26
C ALA A 169 17.23 16.38 32.36
N PRO A 170 17.33 16.24 31.02
CA PRO A 170 16.32 16.75 30.08
C PRO A 170 14.96 16.01 30.09
N TRP A 171 14.77 15.04 31.00
CA TRP A 171 13.61 14.17 31.06
C TRP A 171 12.29 14.93 31.25
N THR A 172 12.27 15.91 32.15
CA THR A 172 11.06 16.67 32.47
C THR A 172 10.58 17.55 31.31
N GLU A 173 11.51 18.01 30.46
CA GLU A 173 11.19 18.85 29.33
C GLU A 173 10.74 18.01 28.12
N ILE A 174 11.44 16.92 27.80
CA ILE A 174 11.08 16.09 26.65
C ILE A 174 9.69 15.45 26.79
N GLN A 175 9.29 15.08 28.01
CA GLN A 175 7.98 14.49 28.32
C GLN A 175 6.79 15.40 27.97
N LYS A 176 7.01 16.71 27.82
CA LYS A 176 5.97 17.65 27.38
C LYS A 176 5.67 17.55 25.88
N TRP A 177 6.65 17.06 25.11
CA TRP A 177 6.62 17.03 23.65
C TRP A 177 6.46 15.61 23.12
N PHE A 178 7.04 14.62 23.79
CA PHE A 178 6.97 13.24 23.35
C PHE A 178 6.92 12.30 24.56
N ASP A 179 5.97 11.37 24.52
CA ASP A 179 5.83 10.34 25.54
C ASP A 179 6.92 9.28 25.33
N VAL A 180 8.06 9.48 26.00
CA VAL A 180 9.19 8.53 25.99
C VAL A 180 8.99 7.53 27.12
N ASP A 181 9.01 6.23 26.81
CA ASP A 181 8.99 5.19 27.86
C ASP A 181 10.25 5.30 28.74
N ALA A 182 10.07 5.16 30.06
CA ALA A 182 11.17 5.23 31.03
C ALA A 182 12.27 4.17 30.79
N ARG A 183 11.92 3.02 30.21
CA ARG A 183 12.84 1.96 29.79
C ARG A 183 13.73 2.39 28.63
N ASP A 184 13.18 3.14 27.67
CA ASP A 184 13.87 3.55 26.45
C ASP A 184 14.66 4.85 26.64
N TRP A 185 14.30 5.64 27.65
CA TRP A 185 14.94 6.90 27.97
C TRP A 185 16.47 6.85 28.05
N PRO A 186 17.12 5.87 28.69
CA PRO A 186 18.58 5.83 28.77
C PRO A 186 19.25 5.79 27.40
N VAL A 187 18.63 5.11 26.43
CA VAL A 187 19.13 5.00 25.05
C VAL A 187 19.00 6.35 24.34
N TRP A 188 17.82 6.97 24.39
CA TRP A 188 17.57 8.27 23.76
C TRP A 188 18.41 9.40 24.37
N LYS A 189 18.53 9.41 25.69
CA LYS A 189 19.41 10.35 26.42
C LYS A 189 20.84 10.23 25.92
N TRP A 190 21.33 9.01 25.68
CA TRP A 190 22.67 8.77 25.17
C TRP A 190 22.83 9.18 23.71
N LEU A 191 21.87 8.84 22.84
CA LEU A 191 21.91 9.18 21.41
C LEU A 191 21.89 10.70 21.16
N GLY A 192 21.21 11.45 22.03
CA GLY A 192 21.18 12.92 22.00
C GLY A 192 22.45 13.60 22.53
N MET A 193 23.49 12.85 22.95
CA MET A 193 24.77 13.43 23.35
C MET A 193 25.70 13.64 22.14
N GLN A 194 26.51 14.69 22.23
CA GLN A 194 27.69 14.83 21.38
C GLN A 194 28.75 13.81 21.81
N ARG A 195 29.45 13.23 20.84
CA ARG A 195 30.54 12.27 21.06
C ARG A 195 31.82 12.87 20.54
N LEU A 196 32.93 12.59 21.20
CA LEU A 196 34.24 12.96 20.70
C LEU A 196 34.46 12.31 19.33
N SER A 197 34.81 13.11 18.33
CA SER A 197 35.18 12.60 17.02
C SER A 197 36.59 12.02 17.03
N THR A 198 36.95 11.25 16.00
CA THR A 198 38.32 10.71 15.83
C THR A 198 39.37 11.82 15.96
N LEU A 199 39.09 12.99 15.38
CA LEU A 199 40.00 14.14 15.40
C LEU A 199 40.13 14.75 16.80
N ASP A 200 39.03 14.83 17.55
CA ASP A 200 39.05 15.37 18.91
C ASP A 200 39.92 14.50 19.81
N VAL A 201 39.73 13.18 19.76
CA VAL A 201 40.49 12.23 20.60
C VAL A 201 41.98 12.23 20.23
N GLN A 202 42.32 12.25 18.93
CA GLN A 202 43.72 12.42 18.50
C GLN A 202 44.32 13.74 19.00
N THR A 203 43.54 14.83 18.97
CA THR A 203 43.99 16.14 19.46
C THR A 203 44.21 16.12 20.97
N LEU A 204 43.33 15.49 21.73
CA LEU A 204 43.49 15.31 23.18
C LEU A 204 44.76 14.52 23.48
N ARG A 205 45.04 13.45 22.72
CA ARG A 205 46.28 12.66 22.87
C ARG A 205 47.52 13.50 22.59
N ARG A 206 47.54 14.26 21.49
CA ARG A 206 48.66 15.17 21.17
C ARG A 206 48.91 16.22 22.24
N ARG A 207 47.84 16.68 22.91
CA ARG A 207 47.92 17.62 24.03
C ARG A 207 48.33 16.95 25.35
N GLY A 208 48.54 15.64 25.37
CA GLY A 208 48.89 14.87 26.57
C GLY A 208 47.76 14.79 27.59
N LEU A 209 46.51 15.01 27.16
CA LEU A 209 45.32 14.97 28.03
C LEU A 209 44.71 13.57 28.15
N VAL A 210 45.02 12.70 27.19
CA VAL A 210 44.67 11.27 27.21
C VAL A 210 45.86 10.44 26.78
N ASP A 211 45.97 9.23 27.31
CA ASP A 211 47.05 8.30 26.95
C ASP A 211 46.70 7.38 25.76
N ASP A 212 47.61 6.48 25.41
CA ASP A 212 47.46 5.54 24.30
C ASP A 212 46.32 4.53 24.53
N VAL A 213 46.11 4.13 25.79
CA VAL A 213 45.07 3.17 26.18
C VAL A 213 43.70 3.83 26.05
N GLU A 214 43.56 5.05 26.55
CA GLU A 214 42.36 5.87 26.45
C GLU A 214 42.04 6.24 24.99
N LEU A 215 43.04 6.56 24.17
CA LEU A 215 42.83 6.76 22.73
C LEU A 215 42.20 5.52 22.11
N PHE A 216 42.78 4.32 22.33
CA PHE A 216 42.28 3.12 21.69
C PHE A 216 40.88 2.72 22.14
N ASP A 217 40.53 2.96 23.41
CA ASP A 217 39.18 2.78 23.92
C ASP A 217 38.17 3.72 23.25
N HIS A 218 38.50 5.02 23.14
CA HIS A 218 37.67 5.97 22.43
C HIS A 218 37.52 5.64 20.94
N LEU A 219 38.61 5.28 20.25
CA LEU A 219 38.55 4.84 18.85
C LEU A 219 37.69 3.58 18.68
N ALA A 220 37.72 2.66 19.65
CA ALA A 220 36.85 1.49 19.68
C ALA A 220 35.37 1.89 19.77
N LYS A 221 35.03 2.80 20.70
CA LYS A 221 33.66 3.31 20.90
C LYS A 221 33.12 4.08 19.69
N ILE A 222 34.00 4.76 18.95
CA ILE A 222 33.65 5.45 17.68
C ILE A 222 33.35 4.44 16.55
N GLY A 223 33.94 3.23 16.62
CA GLY A 223 33.70 2.15 15.67
C GLY A 223 34.92 1.71 14.86
N TRP A 224 36.13 2.18 15.19
CA TRP A 224 37.34 1.72 14.51
C TRP A 224 37.67 0.27 14.88
N SER A 225 38.02 -0.52 13.87
CA SER A 225 38.42 -1.91 14.05
C SER A 225 39.71 -2.02 14.87
N ALA A 226 39.92 -3.14 15.55
CA ALA A 226 41.15 -3.36 16.32
C ALA A 226 42.42 -3.28 15.45
N LYS A 227 42.31 -3.60 14.15
CA LYS A 227 43.43 -3.56 13.19
C LYS A 227 43.74 -2.15 12.69
N ASP A 228 42.72 -1.31 12.55
CA ASP A 228 42.88 0.04 12.00
C ASP A 228 43.27 1.06 13.07
N ARG A 229 42.92 0.80 14.32
CA ARG A 229 43.25 1.66 15.48
C ARG A 229 44.72 2.11 15.51
N PRO A 230 45.74 1.24 15.36
CA PRO A 230 47.14 1.67 15.30
C PRO A 230 47.42 2.60 14.11
N LEU A 231 46.85 2.31 12.94
CA LEU A 231 47.04 3.14 11.74
C LEU A 231 46.41 4.52 11.90
N ILE A 232 45.20 4.58 12.47
CA ILE A 232 44.50 5.84 12.76
C ILE A 232 45.20 6.63 13.85
N SER A 233 45.82 5.97 14.83
CA SER A 233 46.67 6.64 15.83
C SER A 233 47.81 7.43 15.15
N GLU A 234 48.47 6.84 14.15
CA GLU A 234 49.57 7.49 13.41
C GLU A 234 49.10 8.70 12.57
N LEU A 235 47.89 8.65 12.00
CA LEU A 235 47.34 9.78 11.23
C LEU A 235 47.21 11.07 12.05
N GLY A 236 47.09 10.94 13.37
CA GLY A 236 47.10 12.09 14.26
C GLY A 236 48.41 12.88 14.23
N TRP A 237 49.52 12.32 13.75
CA TRP A 237 50.85 12.92 13.75
C TRP A 237 51.25 13.58 12.42
N LEU A 238 50.31 13.77 11.49
CA LEU A 238 50.55 14.59 10.30
C LEU A 238 50.86 16.03 10.73
N ILE A 239 52.16 16.35 10.76
CA ILE A 239 52.67 17.70 10.95
C ILE A 239 52.06 18.58 9.85
N PRO A 240 51.45 19.73 10.17
CA PRO A 240 51.02 20.68 9.15
C PRO A 240 52.23 20.98 8.28
N ASN A 241 52.14 20.74 6.97
CA ASN A 241 53.22 21.10 6.06
C ASN A 241 53.53 22.60 6.28
N PRO A 242 54.71 22.98 6.79
CA PRO A 242 55.03 24.37 7.10
C PRO A 242 55.23 25.23 5.85
N MET A 243 54.93 24.72 4.65
CA MET A 243 55.14 25.37 3.35
C MET A 243 53.86 25.46 2.49
N LEU A 244 52.71 25.80 3.09
CA LEU A 244 51.55 26.36 2.37
C LEU A 244 51.03 27.60 3.10
#